data_AF-A0AAD7W1G7-F1
#
_entry.id   AF-A0AAD7W1G7-F1
#
_cell.length_a   1.000
_cell.length_b   1.000
_cell.length_c   1.000
_cell.angle_alpha   90.00
_cell.angle_beta   90.00
_cell.angle_gamma   90.00
#
_symmetry.space_group_name_H-M   'P 1'
#
loop_
_entity.id
_entity.type
_entity.pdbx_description
1 polymer ?
#
loop_
_entity_poly.entity_id
_entity_poly.type
_entity_poly.pdbx_seq_one_letter_code
_entity_poly.pdbx_strand_id
1 'polypeptide(L)'
;MEERARRARREDRWLCVRITVLLFVWRGSLAQIRYSVPEELNEGAVVGNIAKDLGIDLSILKERGFRIVSGSTEPLFQVNQNDGILYVNRKIDREEMCERSSTCLVNVKAVLERPLEVHHIGVEVVDVNDHPPRFPDTERRLEIAESALPGARFQLQAARDPDAGVNSVQFQVVAKDSGTPSLSSNVTVNVFILDQNDNAPVILSPVSANGSAEGVEEIPRNVNAGHSVTKVRAYDADIGYNAWLSFSLQYATDSSLFGLERYSGHIRTLRSFTETDEAEHKLVIVVKDNGNVSLSATATVIINAVEPKEAFAASDTKSAVQTEEEDYVTFYLIITLGSVSALFLLSIIGLIVMQCSKPPDNSSKYSRDSNYANTSGSGTLCHSIQYRSGDKRYMLVGPRMSIGSAIVPGSNGNTLVVPDHRRRISGEVRN
;
A
#
# COMPACT_ATOMS: atom_id res chain seq x y z
N MET A 1 -21.47 85.88 49.41
CA MET A 1 -21.19 84.59 48.74
C MET A 1 -21.52 84.60 47.24
N GLU A 2 -22.48 85.43 46.79
CA GLU A 2 -23.12 85.30 45.47
C GLU A 2 -22.25 85.63 44.24
N GLU A 3 -21.34 86.59 44.31
CA GLU A 3 -20.56 87.05 43.13
C GLU A 3 -19.66 85.95 42.54
N ARG A 4 -19.07 85.09 43.37
CA ARG A 4 -18.25 83.96 42.90
C ARG A 4 -19.08 83.01 42.02
N ALA A 5 -20.35 82.80 42.36
CA ALA A 5 -21.30 81.99 41.59
C ALA A 5 -21.84 82.68 40.32
N ARG A 6 -21.57 83.97 40.11
CA ARG A 6 -21.84 84.70 38.85
C ARG A 6 -20.61 84.71 37.93
N ARG A 7 -19.39 84.72 38.50
CA ARG A 7 -18.13 84.66 37.72
C ARG A 7 -17.91 83.28 37.08
N ALA A 8 -18.05 82.19 37.86
CA ALA A 8 -17.92 80.81 37.36
C ALA A 8 -18.85 80.52 36.16
N ARG A 9 -20.16 80.83 36.30
CA ARG A 9 -21.16 80.66 35.22
C ARG A 9 -20.90 81.51 33.96
N ARG A 10 -20.02 82.52 34.03
CA ARG A 10 -19.59 83.28 32.85
C ARG A 10 -18.41 82.59 32.15
N GLU A 11 -17.49 82.01 32.90
CA GLU A 11 -16.37 81.23 32.35
C GLU A 11 -16.86 79.90 31.77
N ASP A 12 -17.77 79.17 32.43
CA ASP A 12 -18.41 77.96 31.89
C ASP A 12 -19.07 78.22 30.53
N ARG A 13 -19.80 79.33 30.37
CA ARG A 13 -20.42 79.69 29.08
C ARG A 13 -19.39 79.91 27.96
N TRP A 14 -18.23 80.51 28.27
CA TRP A 14 -17.16 80.68 27.29
C TRP A 14 -16.37 79.39 27.05
N LEU A 15 -16.25 78.52 28.06
CA LEU A 15 -15.63 77.20 27.93
C LEU A 15 -16.49 76.29 27.03
N CYS A 16 -17.80 76.21 27.28
CA CYS A 16 -18.74 75.47 26.43
C CYS A 16 -18.76 76.00 25.00
N VAL A 17 -18.72 77.32 24.78
CA VAL A 17 -18.63 77.91 23.42
C VAL A 17 -17.29 77.58 22.74
N ARG A 18 -16.16 77.59 23.47
CA ARG A 18 -14.87 77.15 22.91
C ARG A 18 -14.87 75.66 22.58
N ILE A 19 -15.47 74.83 23.41
CA ILE A 19 -15.59 73.38 23.20
C ILE A 19 -16.51 73.09 22.01
N THR A 20 -17.66 73.75 21.86
CA THR A 20 -18.52 73.54 20.69
C THR A 20 -17.88 74.05 19.41
N VAL A 21 -17.18 75.20 19.43
CA VAL A 21 -16.41 75.67 18.27
C VAL A 21 -15.30 74.68 17.90
N LEU A 22 -14.54 74.14 18.87
CA LEU A 22 -13.55 73.08 18.62
C LEU A 22 -14.20 71.82 18.04
N LEU A 23 -15.33 71.36 18.57
CA LEU A 23 -16.07 70.19 18.07
C LEU A 23 -16.69 70.39 16.68
N PHE A 24 -16.99 71.63 16.28
CA PHE A 24 -17.40 71.96 14.91
C PHE A 24 -16.20 72.05 13.96
N VAL A 25 -15.10 72.67 14.37
CA VAL A 25 -13.87 72.80 13.58
C VAL A 25 -13.22 71.43 13.31
N TRP A 26 -13.31 70.47 14.25
CA TRP A 26 -12.73 69.13 14.08
C TRP A 26 -13.53 68.16 13.21
N ARG A 27 -14.70 68.55 12.67
CA ARG A 27 -15.51 67.68 11.78
C ARG A 27 -15.02 67.63 10.33
N GLY A 28 -13.83 68.13 10.04
CA GLY A 28 -13.13 67.96 8.77
C GLY A 28 -12.57 66.55 8.56
N SER A 29 -13.41 65.50 8.63
CA SER A 29 -13.03 64.16 8.16
C SER A 29 -12.91 64.18 6.64
N LEU A 30 -11.69 64.26 6.12
CA LEU A 30 -11.40 64.33 4.69
C LEU A 30 -11.68 62.95 4.06
N ALA A 31 -12.92 62.76 3.61
CA ALA A 31 -13.39 61.50 3.06
C ALA A 31 -12.70 61.19 1.73
N GLN A 32 -11.74 60.26 1.76
CA GLN A 32 -11.14 59.70 0.56
C GLN A 32 -12.19 58.86 -0.17
N ILE A 33 -12.51 59.22 -1.42
CA ILE A 33 -13.43 58.42 -2.25
C ILE A 33 -12.82 57.04 -2.48
N ARG A 34 -13.66 56.00 -2.40
CA ARG A 34 -13.31 54.62 -2.72
C ARG A 34 -14.29 54.02 -3.71
N TYR A 35 -13.77 53.36 -4.73
CA TYR A 35 -14.51 52.48 -5.63
C TYR A 35 -13.92 51.07 -5.53
N SER A 36 -14.73 50.06 -5.84
CA SER A 36 -14.29 48.67 -6.01
C SER A 36 -14.50 48.26 -7.46
N VAL A 37 -13.52 47.60 -8.07
CA VAL A 37 -13.55 47.14 -9.46
C VAL A 37 -13.02 45.70 -9.52
N PRO A 38 -13.72 44.74 -10.15
CA PRO A 38 -13.11 43.44 -10.41
C PRO A 38 -11.99 43.59 -11.45
N GLU A 39 -10.99 42.74 -11.36
CA GLU A 39 -9.97 42.60 -12.41
C GLU A 39 -10.52 41.93 -13.68
N GLU A 40 -9.67 41.63 -14.65
CA GLU A 40 -10.03 41.08 -15.98
C GLU A 40 -11.02 41.91 -16.82
N LEU A 41 -11.39 43.12 -16.36
CA LEU A 41 -12.25 44.02 -17.12
C LEU A 41 -11.54 44.60 -18.35
N ASN A 42 -12.30 44.62 -19.46
CA ASN A 42 -11.88 45.23 -20.72
C ASN A 42 -11.71 46.76 -20.59
N GLU A 43 -10.85 47.31 -21.45
CA GLU A 43 -10.73 48.76 -21.64
C GLU A 43 -12.10 49.41 -21.94
N GLY A 44 -12.38 50.55 -21.30
CA GLY A 44 -13.67 51.22 -21.38
C GLY A 44 -14.74 50.71 -20.39
N ALA A 45 -14.43 49.77 -19.51
CA ALA A 45 -15.32 49.41 -18.41
C ALA A 45 -15.47 50.56 -17.38
N VAL A 46 -16.68 50.73 -16.83
CA VAL A 46 -17.02 51.80 -15.87
C VAL A 46 -16.60 51.42 -14.45
N VAL A 47 -15.94 52.34 -13.74
CA VAL A 47 -15.55 52.19 -12.32
C VAL A 47 -16.44 53.01 -11.38
N GLY A 48 -16.76 54.27 -11.73
CA GLY A 48 -17.56 55.15 -10.87
C GLY A 48 -17.65 56.59 -11.41
N ASN A 49 -18.60 57.40 -10.91
CA ASN A 49 -18.74 58.80 -11.35
C ASN A 49 -18.08 59.76 -10.35
N ILE A 50 -16.81 60.08 -10.60
CA ILE A 50 -16.01 60.94 -9.72
C ILE A 50 -16.59 62.35 -9.62
N ALA A 51 -17.03 62.94 -10.74
CA ALA A 51 -17.51 64.33 -10.72
C ALA A 51 -18.74 64.49 -9.82
N LYS A 52 -19.69 63.55 -9.91
CA LYS A 52 -20.87 63.50 -9.04
C LYS A 52 -20.49 63.31 -7.58
N ASP A 53 -19.59 62.38 -7.28
CA ASP A 53 -19.23 62.03 -5.90
C ASP A 53 -18.32 63.07 -5.23
N LEU A 54 -17.62 63.89 -6.03
CA LEU A 54 -16.92 65.11 -5.59
C LEU A 54 -17.81 66.37 -5.56
N GLY A 55 -19.02 66.34 -6.13
CA GLY A 55 -19.91 67.50 -6.24
C GLY A 55 -19.44 68.57 -7.24
N ILE A 56 -18.81 68.16 -8.35
CA ILE A 56 -18.26 69.04 -9.39
C ILE A 56 -19.16 69.04 -10.63
N ASP A 57 -19.59 70.23 -11.07
CA ASP A 57 -20.42 70.38 -12.27
C ASP A 57 -19.69 70.00 -13.56
N LEU A 58 -20.38 69.29 -14.45
CA LEU A 58 -19.85 68.76 -15.72
C LEU A 58 -19.29 69.86 -16.64
N SER A 59 -19.87 71.06 -16.61
CA SER A 59 -19.40 72.22 -17.37
C SER A 59 -17.97 72.64 -16.99
N ILE A 60 -17.62 72.51 -15.72
CA ILE A 60 -16.35 72.96 -15.15
C ILE A 60 -15.22 71.98 -15.46
N LEU A 61 -15.51 70.69 -15.62
CA LEU A 61 -14.52 69.62 -15.85
C LEU A 61 -13.61 69.91 -17.05
N LYS A 62 -14.19 70.36 -18.17
CA LYS A 62 -13.47 70.60 -19.42
C LYS A 62 -12.71 71.94 -19.41
N GLU A 63 -13.27 72.97 -18.76
CA GLU A 63 -12.62 74.27 -18.60
C GLU A 63 -11.39 74.20 -17.68
N ARG A 64 -11.50 73.45 -16.58
CA ARG A 64 -10.43 73.24 -15.60
C ARG A 64 -9.53 72.03 -15.91
N GLY A 65 -9.71 71.39 -17.07
CA GLY A 65 -8.83 70.32 -17.56
C GLY A 65 -8.78 69.08 -16.67
N PHE A 66 -9.93 68.66 -16.12
CA PHE A 66 -10.02 67.57 -15.16
C PHE A 66 -9.39 66.28 -15.68
N ARG A 67 -8.48 65.69 -14.91
CA ARG A 67 -7.72 64.50 -15.33
C ARG A 67 -7.24 63.66 -14.15
N ILE A 68 -7.07 62.38 -14.40
CA ILE A 68 -6.36 61.47 -13.48
C ILE A 68 -4.85 61.63 -13.68
N VAL A 69 -4.11 61.59 -12.59
CA VAL A 69 -2.65 61.52 -12.54
C VAL A 69 -2.27 60.27 -11.78
N SER A 70 -1.65 59.31 -12.48
CA SER A 70 -1.01 58.14 -11.87
C SER A 70 0.42 58.47 -11.43
N GLY A 71 0.99 57.64 -10.56
CA GLY A 71 2.43 57.60 -10.31
C GLY A 71 3.22 56.76 -11.33
N SER A 72 2.53 55.91 -12.09
CA SER A 72 3.09 55.09 -13.18
C SER A 72 3.19 55.87 -14.49
N THR A 73 4.13 55.47 -15.36
CA THR A 73 4.20 55.94 -16.76
C THR A 73 2.99 55.52 -17.59
N GLU A 74 2.30 54.46 -17.18
CA GLU A 74 1.14 53.91 -17.87
C GLU A 74 -0.07 53.94 -16.93
N PRO A 75 -1.09 54.79 -17.17
CA PRO A 75 -2.24 54.93 -16.29
C PRO A 75 -3.24 53.78 -16.49
N LEU A 76 -3.65 53.14 -15.39
CA LEU A 76 -4.64 52.06 -15.37
C LEU A 76 -6.08 52.56 -15.50
N PHE A 77 -6.32 53.83 -15.12
CA PHE A 77 -7.63 54.47 -15.15
C PHE A 77 -7.59 55.83 -15.84
N GLN A 78 -8.64 56.15 -16.58
CA GLN A 78 -8.85 57.44 -17.25
C GLN A 78 -10.21 58.03 -16.88
N VAL A 79 -10.36 59.36 -16.91
CA VAL A 79 -11.64 60.03 -16.64
C VAL A 79 -12.12 60.77 -17.89
N ASN A 80 -13.38 60.57 -18.27
CA ASN A 80 -13.97 61.28 -19.39
C ASN A 80 -14.42 62.68 -18.94
N GLN A 81 -13.88 63.72 -19.58
CA GLN A 81 -14.14 65.12 -19.27
C GLN A 81 -15.56 65.60 -19.61
N ASN A 82 -16.36 64.79 -20.31
CA ASN A 82 -17.72 65.16 -20.72
C ASN A 82 -18.82 64.62 -19.77
N ASP A 83 -18.55 63.57 -18.98
CA ASP A 83 -19.51 62.93 -18.06
C ASP A 83 -19.00 62.72 -16.62
N GLY A 84 -17.69 62.92 -16.37
CA GLY A 84 -17.07 62.78 -15.06
C GLY A 84 -16.84 61.33 -14.60
N ILE A 85 -17.01 60.35 -15.48
CA ILE A 85 -16.91 58.92 -15.17
C ILE A 85 -15.46 58.43 -15.28
N LEU A 86 -15.03 57.66 -14.29
CA LEU A 86 -13.79 56.89 -14.26
C LEU A 86 -13.98 55.59 -15.04
N TYR A 87 -13.07 55.35 -15.98
CA TYR A 87 -13.03 54.18 -16.83
C TYR A 87 -11.71 53.42 -16.66
N VAL A 88 -11.78 52.10 -16.80
CA VAL A 88 -10.62 51.22 -16.98
C VAL A 88 -9.93 51.61 -18.30
N ASN A 89 -8.64 51.96 -18.24
CA ASN A 89 -7.82 52.37 -19.38
C ASN A 89 -6.98 51.23 -19.96
N ARG A 90 -6.75 50.18 -19.18
CA ARG A 90 -6.11 48.91 -19.58
C ARG A 90 -6.64 47.77 -18.72
N LYS A 91 -6.55 46.54 -19.24
CA LYS A 91 -6.75 45.31 -18.44
C LYS A 91 -5.91 45.39 -17.16
N ILE A 92 -6.53 45.05 -16.04
CA ILE A 92 -5.91 45.02 -14.71
C ILE A 92 -5.67 43.56 -14.37
N ASP A 93 -4.46 43.25 -13.93
CA ASP A 93 -3.96 41.96 -13.49
C ASP A 93 -3.49 42.15 -12.04
N ARG A 94 -4.17 41.51 -11.08
CA ARG A 94 -3.92 41.70 -9.64
C ARG A 94 -2.68 40.92 -9.20
N GLU A 95 -2.28 39.87 -9.90
CA GLU A 95 -1.10 39.04 -9.65
C GLU A 95 0.17 39.85 -9.88
N GLU A 96 0.30 40.50 -11.04
CA GLU A 96 1.41 41.40 -11.38
C GLU A 96 1.47 42.61 -10.43
N MET A 97 0.31 43.20 -10.11
CA MET A 97 0.26 44.42 -9.30
C MET A 97 0.40 44.20 -7.79
N CYS A 98 -0.07 43.06 -7.28
CA CYS A 98 -0.38 42.89 -5.86
C CYS A 98 0.01 41.51 -5.30
N GLU A 99 0.92 40.76 -5.95
CA GLU A 99 1.55 39.43 -5.66
C GLU A 99 1.40 38.80 -4.25
N ARG A 100 1.31 39.58 -3.17
CA ARG A 100 1.24 39.12 -1.76
C ARG A 100 0.28 39.93 -0.86
N SER A 101 -0.56 40.78 -1.42
CA SER A 101 -1.40 41.73 -0.65
C SER A 101 -2.85 41.25 -0.62
N SER A 102 -3.37 40.94 0.57
CA SER A 102 -4.77 40.52 0.77
C SER A 102 -5.83 41.61 0.48
N THR A 103 -5.40 42.80 0.04
CA THR A 103 -6.22 43.91 -0.44
C THR A 103 -5.39 44.70 -1.45
N CYS A 104 -5.88 44.88 -2.67
CA CYS A 104 -5.14 45.57 -3.74
C CYS A 104 -5.72 46.98 -3.96
N LEU A 105 -5.15 47.99 -3.29
CA LEU A 105 -5.68 49.37 -3.30
C LEU A 105 -4.82 50.32 -4.15
N VAL A 106 -5.24 50.55 -5.39
CA VAL A 106 -4.61 51.50 -6.31
C VAL A 106 -5.02 52.93 -5.94
N ASN A 107 -4.06 53.76 -5.54
CA ASN A 107 -4.30 55.14 -5.14
C ASN A 107 -4.01 56.11 -6.30
N VAL A 108 -5.06 56.71 -6.86
CA VAL A 108 -4.96 57.70 -7.95
C VAL A 108 -5.30 59.11 -7.46
N LYS A 109 -4.83 60.12 -8.21
CA LYS A 109 -5.10 61.53 -7.92
C LYS A 109 -5.89 62.15 -9.07
N ALA A 110 -7.07 62.68 -8.78
CA ALA A 110 -7.82 63.50 -9.74
C ALA A 110 -7.44 64.98 -9.53
N VAL A 111 -7.17 65.71 -10.62
CA VAL A 111 -6.64 67.08 -10.57
C VAL A 111 -7.50 68.02 -11.41
N LEU A 112 -7.84 69.18 -10.85
CA LEU A 112 -8.39 70.33 -11.57
C LEU A 112 -7.36 71.46 -11.57
N GLU A 113 -7.29 72.22 -12.65
CA GLU A 113 -6.38 73.34 -12.80
C GLU A 113 -7.10 74.70 -12.63
N ARG A 114 -6.32 75.74 -12.28
CA ARG A 114 -6.73 77.15 -12.15
C ARG A 114 -8.05 77.37 -11.35
N PRO A 115 -8.05 77.34 -10.01
CA PRO A 115 -6.93 77.03 -9.11
C PRO A 115 -6.57 75.54 -9.10
N LEU A 116 -5.44 75.15 -8.49
CA LEU A 116 -5.05 73.75 -8.40
C LEU A 116 -5.80 73.04 -7.26
N GLU A 117 -6.67 72.10 -7.60
CA GLU A 117 -7.36 71.19 -6.67
C GLU A 117 -6.91 69.76 -6.94
N VAL A 118 -6.72 68.97 -5.87
CA VAL A 118 -6.26 67.58 -5.94
C VAL A 118 -7.10 66.71 -5.01
N HIS A 119 -7.75 65.71 -5.57
CA HIS A 119 -8.59 64.75 -4.86
C HIS A 119 -7.95 63.37 -4.87
N HIS A 120 -7.87 62.74 -3.71
CA HIS A 120 -7.31 61.40 -3.55
C HIS A 120 -8.42 60.36 -3.66
N ILE A 121 -8.23 59.36 -4.52
CA ILE A 121 -9.21 58.32 -4.82
C ILE A 121 -8.52 56.97 -4.67
N GLY A 122 -9.09 56.08 -3.86
CA GLY A 122 -8.70 54.67 -3.82
C GLY A 122 -9.56 53.85 -4.77
N VAL A 123 -8.96 53.01 -5.59
CA VAL A 123 -9.67 51.98 -6.34
C VAL A 123 -9.19 50.62 -5.82
N GLU A 124 -10.10 49.89 -5.19
CA GLU A 124 -9.89 48.54 -4.67
C GLU A 124 -10.11 47.55 -5.81
N VAL A 125 -9.05 46.89 -6.24
CA VAL A 125 -9.12 45.81 -7.23
C VAL A 125 -9.56 44.55 -6.49
N VAL A 126 -10.70 44.02 -6.91
CA VAL A 126 -11.34 42.83 -6.34
C VAL A 126 -10.88 41.60 -7.12
N ASP A 127 -10.43 40.62 -6.36
CA ASP A 127 -9.95 39.32 -6.81
C ASP A 127 -10.98 38.59 -7.71
N VAL A 128 -10.53 38.08 -8.85
CA VAL A 128 -11.32 37.23 -9.76
C VAL A 128 -10.59 35.92 -9.98
N ASN A 129 -11.24 34.81 -9.60
CA ASN A 129 -10.65 33.47 -9.64
C ASN A 129 -10.46 32.95 -11.09
N ASP A 130 -9.40 33.39 -11.77
CA ASP A 130 -9.05 33.01 -13.15
C ASP A 130 -7.84 32.05 -13.22
N HIS A 131 -7.00 32.01 -12.18
CA HIS A 131 -5.88 31.08 -12.07
C HIS A 131 -6.29 29.78 -11.34
N PRO A 132 -6.09 28.59 -11.93
CA PRO A 132 -6.31 27.34 -11.23
C PRO A 132 -5.08 26.95 -10.37
N PRO A 133 -5.27 26.31 -9.20
CA PRO A 133 -4.16 25.89 -8.33
C PRO A 133 -3.23 24.92 -9.02
N ARG A 134 -1.91 25.10 -8.88
CA ARG A 134 -0.90 24.26 -9.55
C ARG A 134 0.06 23.59 -8.58
N PHE A 135 0.25 22.29 -8.74
CA PHE A 135 1.37 21.60 -8.12
C PHE A 135 2.68 21.97 -8.82
N PRO A 136 3.80 22.14 -8.09
CA PRO A 136 5.09 22.47 -8.67
C PRO A 136 5.75 21.27 -9.37
N ASP A 137 5.44 20.04 -8.92
CA ASP A 137 5.82 18.78 -9.54
C ASP A 137 4.61 18.17 -10.26
N THR A 138 4.78 17.66 -11.48
CA THR A 138 3.72 16.93 -12.22
C THR A 138 3.56 15.48 -11.76
N GLU A 139 4.62 14.89 -11.21
CA GLU A 139 4.60 13.60 -10.52
C GLU A 139 5.38 13.74 -9.20
N ARG A 140 4.84 13.19 -8.11
CA ARG A 140 5.57 13.14 -6.84
C ARG A 140 5.89 11.71 -6.45
N ARG A 141 7.18 11.37 -6.44
CA ARG A 141 7.71 10.13 -5.85
C ARG A 141 7.75 10.28 -4.32
N LEU A 142 7.13 9.34 -3.61
CA LEU A 142 7.30 9.15 -2.18
C LEU A 142 7.96 7.80 -1.93
N GLU A 143 9.02 7.80 -1.12
CA GLU A 143 9.72 6.60 -0.66
C GLU A 143 9.43 6.42 0.83
N ILE A 144 8.88 5.26 1.18
CA ILE A 144 8.43 4.94 2.53
C ILE A 144 9.04 3.59 2.91
N ALA A 145 9.88 3.55 3.93
CA ALA A 145 10.34 2.29 4.53
C ALA A 145 9.15 1.57 5.17
N GLU A 146 9.06 0.25 5.02
CA GLU A 146 7.92 -0.52 5.56
C GLU A 146 7.83 -0.51 7.09
N SER A 147 8.95 -0.25 7.78
CA SER A 147 9.04 0.01 9.22
C SER A 147 8.35 1.32 9.67
N ALA A 148 7.69 2.05 8.77
CA ALA A 148 6.92 3.25 9.08
C ALA A 148 5.69 2.92 9.94
N LEU A 149 5.71 3.38 11.20
CA LEU A 149 4.64 3.11 12.16
C LEU A 149 3.26 3.62 11.69
N PRO A 150 2.16 2.89 11.99
CA PRO A 150 0.80 3.34 11.71
C PRO A 150 0.53 4.74 12.30
N GLY A 151 0.10 5.68 11.45
CA GLY A 151 -0.11 7.08 11.81
C GLY A 151 1.07 8.01 11.50
N ALA A 152 2.18 7.51 10.95
CA ALA A 152 3.23 8.32 10.35
C ALA A 152 2.66 9.28 9.28
N ARG A 153 3.23 10.50 9.19
CA ARG A 153 2.75 11.57 8.32
C ARG A 153 3.84 12.00 7.35
N PHE A 154 3.62 11.74 6.05
CA PHE A 154 4.51 12.15 4.98
C PHE A 154 3.97 13.46 4.38
N GLN A 155 4.79 14.52 4.38
CA GLN A 155 4.38 15.82 3.85
C GLN A 155 4.44 15.81 2.32
N LEU A 156 3.29 16.02 1.68
CA LEU A 156 3.22 16.44 0.28
C LEU A 156 3.34 17.96 0.20
N GLN A 157 3.96 18.45 -0.86
CA GLN A 157 3.98 19.88 -1.15
C GLN A 157 2.59 20.31 -1.64
N ALA A 158 2.01 21.32 -1.01
CA ALA A 158 0.73 21.87 -1.43
C ALA A 158 0.83 22.46 -2.85
N ALA A 159 -0.29 22.39 -3.59
CA ALA A 159 -0.47 23.23 -4.77
C ALA A 159 -0.37 24.71 -4.36
N ARG A 160 0.11 25.54 -5.27
CA ARG A 160 0.10 27.00 -5.14
C ARG A 160 -1.03 27.56 -5.98
N ASP A 161 -1.86 28.38 -5.35
CA ASP A 161 -2.76 29.32 -6.00
C ASP A 161 -2.16 30.72 -5.90
N PRO A 162 -2.28 31.58 -6.93
CA PRO A 162 -2.07 33.02 -6.80
C PRO A 162 -3.22 33.72 -6.04
N ASP A 163 -4.44 33.19 -6.18
CA ASP A 163 -5.71 33.74 -5.69
C ASP A 163 -5.83 33.74 -4.14
N ALA A 164 -6.65 34.64 -3.59
CA ALA A 164 -6.64 34.95 -2.15
C ALA A 164 -7.83 34.38 -1.35
N GLY A 165 -7.68 33.17 -0.77
CA GLY A 165 -8.72 32.53 0.06
C GLY A 165 -8.20 31.52 1.12
N VAL A 166 -9.09 30.95 1.95
CA VAL A 166 -8.70 29.99 3.02
C VAL A 166 -9.76 28.93 3.36
N ASN A 167 -9.35 27.65 3.42
CA ASN A 167 -10.05 26.42 3.94
C ASN A 167 -11.11 25.77 3.00
N SER A 168 -11.46 24.46 3.05
CA SER A 168 -10.79 23.19 3.47
C SER A 168 -11.81 22.02 3.33
N VAL A 169 -11.52 20.70 3.26
CA VAL A 169 -10.40 19.81 2.84
C VAL A 169 -11.00 18.39 2.75
N GLN A 170 -10.73 17.59 1.71
CA GLN A 170 -11.07 16.14 1.65
C GLN A 170 -10.17 15.38 0.64
N PHE A 171 -10.05 14.05 0.75
CA PHE A 171 -9.03 13.27 0.04
C PHE A 171 -9.50 12.55 -1.24
N GLN A 172 -9.33 13.24 -2.37
CA GLN A 172 -8.44 12.75 -3.44
C GLN A 172 -7.38 13.85 -3.66
N VAL A 173 -6.26 13.59 -4.34
CA VAL A 173 -5.25 14.66 -4.58
C VAL A 173 -5.67 15.51 -5.79
N VAL A 174 -6.78 16.23 -5.57
CA VAL A 174 -7.33 17.25 -6.44
C VAL A 174 -7.21 18.56 -5.67
N ALA A 175 -6.33 19.46 -6.10
CA ALA A 175 -6.33 20.83 -5.60
C ALA A 175 -7.54 21.53 -6.20
N LYS A 176 -8.32 22.23 -5.37
CA LYS A 176 -9.53 22.93 -5.76
C LYS A 176 -9.54 24.30 -5.09
N ASP A 177 -9.82 25.33 -5.87
CA ASP A 177 -9.94 26.70 -5.39
C ASP A 177 -11.26 26.95 -4.63
N SER A 178 -11.48 28.22 -4.26
CA SER A 178 -12.73 28.70 -3.64
C SER A 178 -13.62 29.49 -4.61
N GLY A 179 -13.37 29.38 -5.91
CA GLY A 179 -13.97 30.21 -6.94
C GLY A 179 -15.45 29.95 -7.21
N THR A 180 -16.10 30.92 -7.85
CA THR A 180 -17.44 30.76 -8.43
C THR A 180 -17.43 31.25 -9.88
N PRO A 181 -17.22 30.36 -10.88
CA PRO A 181 -17.09 28.90 -10.79
C PRO A 181 -15.74 28.45 -10.19
N SER A 182 -15.71 27.24 -9.63
CA SER A 182 -14.50 26.69 -9.02
C SER A 182 -13.70 25.81 -9.98
N LEU A 183 -12.40 26.05 -10.11
CA LEU A 183 -11.45 25.28 -10.92
C LEU A 183 -10.76 24.21 -10.06
N SER A 184 -9.97 23.34 -10.71
CA SER A 184 -9.18 22.30 -10.00
C SER A 184 -8.05 21.72 -10.85
N SER A 185 -7.05 21.14 -10.20
CA SER A 185 -5.96 20.38 -10.82
C SER A 185 -5.67 19.08 -10.08
N ASN A 186 -5.06 18.12 -10.78
CA ASN A 186 -4.70 16.80 -10.28
C ASN A 186 -3.17 16.57 -10.36
N VAL A 187 -2.65 15.69 -9.51
CA VAL A 187 -1.25 15.24 -9.53
C VAL A 187 -1.17 13.75 -9.22
N THR A 188 -0.30 13.02 -9.93
CA THR A 188 -0.06 11.59 -9.67
C THR A 188 1.01 11.44 -8.59
N VAL A 189 0.64 10.80 -7.48
CA VAL A 189 1.56 10.46 -6.38
C VAL A 189 1.96 8.99 -6.51
N ASN A 190 3.22 8.77 -6.89
CA ASN A 190 3.80 7.43 -7.05
C ASN A 190 4.49 7.03 -5.75
N VAL A 191 3.85 6.15 -4.97
CA VAL A 191 4.39 5.64 -3.69
C VAL A 191 5.19 4.36 -3.95
N PHE A 192 6.45 4.36 -3.51
CA PHE A 192 7.31 3.19 -3.52
C PHE A 192 7.61 2.79 -2.06
N ILE A 193 7.30 1.55 -1.72
CA ILE A 193 7.72 0.95 -0.45
C ILE A 193 9.19 0.53 -0.63
N LEU A 194 10.05 0.90 0.32
CA LEU A 194 11.44 0.48 0.37
C LEU A 194 11.61 -0.65 1.38
N ASP A 195 12.06 -1.78 0.84
CA ASP A 195 12.50 -2.98 1.57
C ASP A 195 13.57 -2.64 2.61
N GLN A 196 13.42 -3.17 3.82
CA GLN A 196 14.39 -3.15 4.90
C GLN A 196 14.78 -4.59 5.25
N ASN A 197 15.99 -4.79 5.78
CA ASN A 197 16.42 -6.14 6.17
C ASN A 197 15.82 -6.51 7.54
N ASP A 198 14.51 -6.75 7.60
CA ASP A 198 13.76 -7.00 8.84
C ASP A 198 13.36 -8.46 9.05
N ASN A 199 13.45 -9.30 8.00
CA ASN A 199 13.30 -10.74 8.12
C ASN A 199 14.67 -11.42 8.32
N ALA A 200 14.64 -12.57 8.98
CA ALA A 200 15.84 -13.37 9.23
C ALA A 200 15.78 -14.69 8.43
N PRO A 201 16.92 -15.26 8.00
CA PRO A 201 16.94 -16.48 7.21
C PRO A 201 16.22 -17.63 7.92
N VAL A 202 15.25 -18.27 7.27
CA VAL A 202 14.53 -19.45 7.80
C VAL A 202 15.11 -20.72 7.20
N ILE A 203 15.54 -21.66 8.06
CA ILE A 203 16.04 -22.97 7.61
C ILE A 203 14.87 -23.83 7.10
N LEU A 204 14.97 -24.26 5.84
CA LEU A 204 14.04 -25.19 5.19
C LEU A 204 14.55 -26.64 5.20
N SER A 205 15.85 -26.84 5.32
CA SER A 205 16.49 -28.16 5.44
C SER A 205 17.90 -28.02 6.04
N PRO A 206 18.34 -28.89 6.96
CA PRO A 206 17.53 -29.91 7.63
C PRO A 206 16.50 -29.28 8.58
N VAL A 207 15.38 -29.98 8.78
CA VAL A 207 14.40 -29.70 9.84
C VAL A 207 13.96 -31.04 10.43
N SER A 208 14.05 -31.18 11.75
CA SER A 208 13.65 -32.38 12.49
C SER A 208 12.12 -32.49 12.59
N ALA A 209 11.60 -33.67 12.94
CA ALA A 209 10.18 -33.88 13.25
C ALA A 209 9.66 -32.95 14.36
N ASN A 210 10.56 -32.47 15.23
CA ASN A 210 10.26 -31.50 16.30
C ASN A 210 10.30 -30.03 15.85
N GLY A 211 10.55 -29.75 14.56
CA GLY A 211 10.67 -28.39 14.02
C GLY A 211 12.00 -27.67 14.29
N SER A 212 12.96 -28.31 14.98
CA SER A 212 14.31 -27.76 15.13
C SER A 212 15.08 -27.85 13.80
N ALA A 213 15.96 -26.88 13.54
CA ALA A 213 16.84 -26.82 12.36
C ALA A 213 18.02 -27.81 12.45
N GLU A 214 17.74 -29.06 12.83
CA GLU A 214 18.72 -30.11 13.03
C GLU A 214 18.36 -31.34 12.18
N GLY A 215 19.36 -32.00 11.60
CA GLY A 215 19.18 -33.23 10.84
C GLY A 215 20.33 -34.21 11.01
N VAL A 216 20.02 -35.48 10.79
CA VAL A 216 20.97 -36.59 10.75
C VAL A 216 21.02 -37.09 9.31
N GLU A 217 22.23 -37.23 8.75
CA GLU A 217 22.49 -37.78 7.42
C GLU A 217 23.43 -38.99 7.57
N GLU A 218 23.12 -40.11 6.93
CA GLU A 218 23.95 -41.33 6.97
C GLU A 218 24.73 -41.47 5.65
N ILE A 219 26.06 -41.57 5.74
CA ILE A 219 26.92 -41.77 4.56
C ILE A 219 27.89 -42.96 4.77
N PRO A 220 28.19 -43.75 3.72
CA PRO A 220 29.15 -44.84 3.84
C PRO A 220 30.58 -44.34 4.14
N ARG A 221 31.32 -45.00 5.04
CA ARG A 221 32.74 -44.67 5.32
C ARG A 221 33.64 -44.79 4.07
N ASN A 222 33.26 -45.61 3.08
CA ASN A 222 34.05 -45.82 1.86
C ASN A 222 33.84 -44.75 0.77
N VAL A 223 33.29 -43.58 1.09
CA VAL A 223 33.20 -42.46 0.13
C VAL A 223 34.53 -41.76 -0.10
N ASN A 224 34.76 -41.35 -1.35
CA ASN A 224 35.91 -40.55 -1.75
C ASN A 224 35.70 -39.04 -1.49
N ALA A 225 36.79 -38.28 -1.58
CA ALA A 225 36.75 -36.81 -1.64
C ALA A 225 35.81 -36.31 -2.74
N GLY A 226 35.07 -35.22 -2.46
CA GLY A 226 34.12 -34.60 -3.37
C GLY A 226 32.71 -35.24 -3.36
N HIS A 227 32.47 -36.28 -2.56
CA HIS A 227 31.15 -36.88 -2.37
C HIS A 227 30.18 -35.84 -1.80
N SER A 228 28.97 -35.77 -2.35
CA SER A 228 27.92 -34.84 -1.91
C SER A 228 27.15 -35.46 -0.76
N VAL A 229 27.31 -34.91 0.45
CA VAL A 229 26.67 -35.41 1.66
C VAL A 229 25.21 -34.97 1.70
N THR A 230 24.98 -33.67 1.84
CA THR A 230 23.64 -33.10 1.95
C THR A 230 23.64 -31.63 1.54
N LYS A 231 22.48 -30.96 1.62
CA LYS A 231 22.34 -29.54 1.28
C LYS A 231 21.53 -28.79 2.33
N VAL A 232 22.19 -27.87 3.04
CA VAL A 232 21.50 -26.88 3.86
C VAL A 232 20.70 -25.97 2.93
N ARG A 233 19.41 -25.84 3.19
CA ARG A 233 18.50 -24.96 2.47
C ARG A 233 17.91 -23.97 3.45
N ALA A 234 17.96 -22.70 3.08
CA ALA A 234 17.30 -21.62 3.79
C ALA A 234 16.53 -20.74 2.78
N TYR A 235 15.62 -19.94 3.30
CA TYR A 235 14.84 -18.96 2.55
C TYR A 235 14.75 -17.69 3.37
N ASP A 236 14.77 -16.55 2.70
CA ASP A 236 14.56 -15.24 3.31
C ASP A 236 13.40 -14.54 2.61
N ALA A 237 12.70 -13.65 3.32
CA ALA A 237 11.50 -12.98 2.85
C ALA A 237 11.76 -11.56 2.31
N ASP A 238 12.90 -10.96 2.64
CA ASP A 238 13.33 -9.64 2.13
C ASP A 238 13.59 -9.65 0.60
N ILE A 239 13.86 -8.49 0.01
CA ILE A 239 14.02 -8.34 -1.45
C ILE A 239 15.47 -8.12 -1.88
N GLY A 240 15.91 -8.94 -2.84
CA GLY A 240 17.09 -8.67 -3.66
C GLY A 240 18.42 -8.89 -2.95
N TYR A 241 19.05 -7.81 -2.45
CA TYR A 241 20.36 -7.90 -1.80
C TYR A 241 20.25 -8.31 -0.32
N ASN A 242 19.20 -7.86 0.38
CA ASN A 242 18.94 -8.21 1.78
C ASN A 242 18.83 -9.75 1.91
N ALA A 243 17.85 -10.36 1.23
CA ALA A 243 17.68 -11.81 1.11
C ALA A 243 18.81 -12.60 0.38
N TRP A 244 19.97 -12.00 0.07
CA TRP A 244 21.08 -12.72 -0.55
C TRP A 244 21.82 -13.59 0.49
N LEU A 245 21.39 -14.84 0.61
CA LEU A 245 21.95 -15.74 1.62
C LEU A 245 23.42 -16.13 1.38
N SER A 246 24.17 -16.22 2.48
CA SER A 246 25.50 -16.82 2.52
C SER A 246 25.65 -17.82 3.68
N PHE A 247 26.30 -18.94 3.40
CA PHE A 247 26.45 -20.09 4.27
C PHE A 247 27.87 -20.16 4.81
N SER A 248 28.02 -20.36 6.12
CA SER A 248 29.31 -20.37 6.81
C SER A 248 29.38 -21.47 7.87
N LEU A 249 30.54 -22.10 8.02
CA LEU A 249 30.76 -23.18 8.98
C LEU A 249 31.25 -22.56 10.30
N GLN A 250 30.40 -22.57 11.33
CA GLN A 250 30.72 -22.00 12.65
C GLN A 250 31.45 -23.00 13.54
N TYR A 251 31.09 -24.29 13.43
CA TYR A 251 31.75 -25.40 14.12
C TYR A 251 31.74 -26.64 13.23
N ALA A 252 32.79 -27.45 13.32
CA ALA A 252 32.86 -28.78 12.75
C ALA A 252 33.70 -29.67 13.66
N THR A 253 33.32 -30.95 13.77
CA THR A 253 34.09 -31.97 14.49
C THR A 253 35.47 -32.16 13.86
N ASP A 254 35.52 -32.31 12.52
CA ASP A 254 36.75 -32.15 11.75
C ASP A 254 36.53 -31.21 10.54
N SER A 255 37.23 -30.08 10.57
CA SER A 255 37.26 -29.09 9.48
C SER A 255 38.02 -29.55 8.23
N SER A 256 38.82 -30.62 8.32
CA SER A 256 39.54 -31.20 7.19
C SER A 256 38.71 -32.22 6.40
N LEU A 257 37.60 -32.71 6.97
CA LEU A 257 36.78 -33.77 6.40
C LEU A 257 35.61 -33.22 5.57
N PHE A 258 34.98 -32.12 6.00
CA PHE A 258 33.79 -31.55 5.33
C PHE A 258 33.97 -30.09 4.88
N GLY A 259 33.58 -29.82 3.64
CA GLY A 259 33.53 -28.48 3.05
C GLY A 259 32.09 -28.04 2.79
N LEU A 260 31.81 -26.76 3.04
CA LEU A 260 30.53 -26.10 2.82
C LEU A 260 30.64 -25.05 1.71
N GLU A 261 29.77 -25.12 0.70
CA GLU A 261 29.77 -24.16 -0.41
C GLU A 261 29.00 -22.87 -0.06
N ARG A 262 29.73 -21.75 0.04
CA ARG A 262 29.26 -20.45 0.61
C ARG A 262 27.94 -19.91 0.06
N TYR A 263 27.57 -20.18 -1.19
CA TYR A 263 26.34 -19.64 -1.80
C TYR A 263 25.30 -20.69 -2.17
N SER A 264 25.63 -21.98 -2.06
CA SER A 264 24.70 -23.06 -2.42
C SER A 264 24.21 -23.83 -1.20
N GLY A 265 24.96 -23.85 -0.09
CA GLY A 265 24.65 -24.65 1.08
C GLY A 265 24.94 -26.15 0.93
N HIS A 266 25.53 -26.61 -0.18
CA HIS A 266 25.97 -28.00 -0.31
C HIS A 266 27.13 -28.30 0.65
N ILE A 267 27.06 -29.47 1.28
CA ILE A 267 28.12 -30.06 2.10
C ILE A 267 28.75 -31.22 1.32
N ARG A 268 30.08 -31.24 1.23
CA ARG A 268 30.84 -32.30 0.55
C ARG A 268 32.00 -32.80 1.40
N THR A 269 32.44 -34.03 1.16
CA THR A 269 33.72 -34.52 1.69
C THR A 269 34.90 -33.81 1.02
N LEU A 270 35.94 -33.48 1.78
CA LEU A 270 37.20 -32.93 1.28
C LEU A 270 38.29 -34.01 1.13
N ARG A 271 38.19 -35.07 1.95
CA ARG A 271 39.04 -36.26 1.92
C ARG A 271 38.19 -37.52 2.13
N SER A 272 38.75 -38.69 1.90
CA SER A 272 38.16 -39.96 2.32
C SER A 272 38.29 -40.14 3.85
N PHE A 273 37.45 -41.00 4.43
CA PHE A 273 37.55 -41.41 5.83
C PHE A 273 38.74 -42.34 6.08
N THR A 274 39.17 -42.39 7.32
CA THR A 274 40.21 -43.25 7.88
C THR A 274 39.65 -44.07 9.04
N GLU A 275 40.43 -45.05 9.53
CA GLU A 275 40.10 -45.81 10.75
C GLU A 275 40.14 -44.94 12.03
N THR A 276 40.90 -43.84 12.01
CA THR A 276 41.04 -42.90 13.13
C THR A 276 39.95 -41.82 13.19
N ASP A 277 39.09 -41.71 12.19
CA ASP A 277 38.00 -40.73 12.17
C ASP A 277 36.80 -41.22 12.99
N GLU A 278 36.20 -40.32 13.77
CA GLU A 278 34.99 -40.61 14.55
C GLU A 278 33.82 -41.12 13.67
N ALA A 279 32.86 -41.82 14.27
CA ALA A 279 31.70 -42.36 13.54
C ALA A 279 30.54 -41.34 13.41
N GLU A 280 30.50 -40.33 14.28
CA GLU A 280 29.54 -39.22 14.25
C GLU A 280 30.32 -37.91 14.07
N HIS A 281 29.87 -37.04 13.17
CA HIS A 281 30.45 -35.71 13.00
C HIS A 281 29.37 -34.63 13.02
N LYS A 282 29.51 -33.70 13.97
CA LYS A 282 28.62 -32.54 14.10
C LYS A 282 29.18 -31.33 13.34
N LEU A 283 28.38 -30.78 12.44
CA LEU A 283 28.59 -29.50 11.77
C LEU A 283 27.53 -28.50 12.24
N VAL A 284 27.94 -27.26 12.53
CA VAL A 284 27.05 -26.14 12.83
C VAL A 284 27.25 -25.09 11.75
N ILE A 285 26.20 -24.87 10.95
CA ILE A 285 26.19 -23.95 9.81
C ILE A 285 25.41 -22.71 10.21
N VAL A 286 26.05 -21.54 10.12
CA VAL A 286 25.36 -20.25 10.21
C VAL A 286 25.06 -19.76 8.80
N VAL A 287 23.78 -19.55 8.53
CA VAL A 287 23.26 -18.87 7.35
C VAL A 287 23.04 -17.42 7.72
N LYS A 288 23.59 -16.50 6.93
CA LYS A 288 23.35 -15.06 7.05
C LYS A 288 22.68 -14.53 5.79
N ASP A 289 21.86 -13.51 5.98
CA ASP A 289 21.49 -12.59 4.90
C ASP A 289 22.70 -11.72 4.48
N ASN A 290 22.46 -10.66 3.72
CA ASN A 290 23.50 -9.69 3.36
C ASN A 290 23.10 -8.23 3.69
N GLY A 291 22.22 -8.06 4.70
CA GLY A 291 21.71 -6.76 5.11
C GLY A 291 22.75 -5.82 5.71
N ASN A 292 22.42 -4.53 5.72
CA ASN A 292 23.22 -3.50 6.38
C ASN A 292 23.33 -3.73 7.91
N VAL A 293 22.44 -4.52 8.49
CA VAL A 293 22.58 -5.17 9.81
C VAL A 293 22.23 -6.64 9.63
N SER A 294 23.23 -7.50 9.36
CA SER A 294 22.94 -8.87 8.92
C SER A 294 22.30 -9.73 10.02
N LEU A 295 21.12 -10.27 9.77
CA LEU A 295 20.47 -11.29 10.59
C LEU A 295 20.94 -12.69 10.16
N SER A 296 20.64 -13.70 10.98
CA SER A 296 21.18 -15.04 10.78
C SER A 296 20.41 -16.13 11.50
N ALA A 297 20.35 -17.31 10.90
CA ALA A 297 19.92 -18.54 11.55
C ALA A 297 21.00 -19.62 11.52
N THR A 298 20.85 -20.61 12.38
CA THR A 298 21.80 -21.70 12.56
C THR A 298 21.12 -23.04 12.25
N ALA A 299 21.82 -23.90 11.51
CA ALA A 299 21.41 -25.28 11.24
C ALA A 299 22.48 -26.26 11.75
N THR A 300 22.05 -27.33 12.42
CA THR A 300 22.92 -28.45 12.80
C THR A 300 22.79 -29.57 11.78
N VAL A 301 23.92 -30.07 11.28
CA VAL A 301 23.97 -31.32 10.50
C VAL A 301 24.84 -32.31 11.26
N ILE A 302 24.26 -33.44 11.63
CA ILE A 302 24.97 -34.58 12.22
C ILE A 302 25.17 -35.60 11.10
N ILE A 303 26.40 -36.04 10.89
CA ILE A 303 26.79 -36.94 9.80
C ILE A 303 27.27 -38.25 10.41
N ASN A 304 26.54 -39.33 10.17
CA ASN A 304 26.88 -40.66 10.66
C ASN A 304 27.60 -41.43 9.56
N ALA A 305 28.89 -41.71 9.80
CA ALA A 305 29.76 -42.41 8.88
C ALA A 305 29.63 -43.93 9.10
N VAL A 306 28.62 -44.53 8.46
CA VAL A 306 28.27 -45.95 8.60
C VAL A 306 29.18 -46.85 7.76
N GLU A 307 29.49 -48.05 8.24
CA GLU A 307 30.17 -49.04 7.39
C GLU A 307 29.27 -49.45 6.22
N PRO A 308 29.82 -49.62 5.01
CA PRO A 308 29.04 -50.11 3.89
C PRO A 308 28.52 -51.52 4.22
N LYS A 309 27.21 -51.74 4.09
CA LYS A 309 26.64 -53.09 4.13
C LYS A 309 27.14 -53.87 2.92
N GLU A 310 28.25 -54.58 3.09
CA GLU A 310 28.69 -55.56 2.11
C GLU A 310 27.55 -56.56 1.87
N ALA A 311 27.25 -56.80 0.60
CA ALA A 311 26.42 -57.93 0.24
C ALA A 311 27.24 -59.20 0.51
N PHE A 312 27.05 -59.81 1.68
CA PHE A 312 27.73 -61.04 2.12
C PHE A 312 27.44 -62.19 1.13
N ALA A 313 28.24 -62.26 0.08
CA ALA A 313 28.14 -63.22 -1.00
C ALA A 313 29.55 -63.66 -1.43
N ALA A 314 29.77 -64.98 -1.40
CA ALA A 314 31.01 -65.65 -1.81
C ALA A 314 32.25 -65.47 -0.91
N SER A 315 32.18 -65.96 0.33
CA SER A 315 33.27 -66.78 0.88
C SER A 315 32.72 -68.11 1.41
N ASP A 316 33.13 -69.21 0.81
CA ASP A 316 32.63 -70.56 1.11
C ASP A 316 33.23 -71.09 2.45
N THR A 317 32.53 -70.86 3.56
CA THR A 317 32.82 -71.54 4.84
C THR A 317 31.55 -72.13 5.45
N LYS A 318 31.42 -73.45 5.29
CA LYS A 318 30.30 -74.26 5.74
C LYS A 318 30.21 -74.29 7.27
N SER A 319 29.25 -73.57 7.84
CA SER A 319 28.84 -73.65 9.25
C SER A 319 27.32 -73.76 9.33
N ALA A 320 26.83 -74.76 10.07
CA ALA A 320 25.40 -75.09 10.14
C ALA A 320 24.71 -74.42 11.35
N VAL A 321 23.38 -74.64 11.45
CA VAL A 321 22.51 -74.27 12.58
C VAL A 321 22.13 -72.78 12.67
N GLN A 322 21.30 -72.33 11.71
CA GLN A 322 20.07 -71.55 11.94
C GLN A 322 19.33 -71.30 10.62
N THR A 323 18.69 -72.35 10.07
CA THR A 323 17.91 -72.26 8.81
C THR A 323 16.83 -73.35 8.75
N GLU A 324 16.09 -73.51 9.84
CA GLU A 324 14.99 -74.49 9.94
C GLU A 324 13.63 -73.79 10.16
N GLU A 325 13.53 -72.82 11.07
CA GLU A 325 12.23 -72.24 11.46
C GLU A 325 11.48 -71.50 10.34
N GLU A 326 12.18 -70.80 9.43
CA GLU A 326 11.52 -70.06 8.33
C GLU A 326 10.94 -70.99 7.25
N ASP A 327 11.59 -72.11 6.94
CA ASP A 327 11.17 -73.03 5.88
C ASP A 327 9.92 -73.83 6.27
N TYR A 328 9.69 -74.02 7.57
CA TYR A 328 8.42 -74.56 8.07
C TYR A 328 7.25 -73.59 7.82
N VAL A 329 7.46 -72.29 8.01
CA VAL A 329 6.39 -71.28 7.85
C VAL A 329 5.99 -71.16 6.37
N THR A 330 6.95 -71.14 5.44
CA THR A 330 6.66 -71.14 4.00
C THR A 330 5.93 -72.42 3.57
N PHE A 331 6.37 -73.58 4.06
CA PHE A 331 5.74 -74.89 3.79
C PHE A 331 4.29 -74.96 4.30
N TYR A 332 4.02 -74.53 5.54
CA TYR A 332 2.65 -74.45 6.06
C TYR A 332 1.77 -73.43 5.33
N LEU A 333 2.33 -72.31 4.85
CA LEU A 333 1.60 -71.34 4.04
C LEU A 333 1.19 -71.94 2.69
N ILE A 334 2.08 -72.69 2.03
CA ILE A 334 1.77 -73.40 0.77
C ILE A 334 0.68 -74.46 0.99
N ILE A 335 0.75 -75.25 2.07
CA ILE A 335 -0.25 -76.27 2.40
C ILE A 335 -1.62 -75.66 2.72
N THR A 336 -1.67 -74.56 3.48
CA THR A 336 -2.93 -73.87 3.80
C THR A 336 -3.55 -73.21 2.57
N LEU A 337 -2.77 -72.54 1.73
CA LEU A 337 -3.26 -71.96 0.48
C LEU A 337 -3.79 -73.05 -0.48
N GLY A 338 -3.04 -74.14 -0.64
CA GLY A 338 -3.42 -75.26 -1.50
C GLY A 338 -4.67 -75.99 -1.03
N SER A 339 -4.81 -76.26 0.28
CA SER A 339 -5.98 -76.92 0.85
C SER A 339 -7.24 -76.06 0.79
N VAL A 340 -7.14 -74.75 1.06
CA VAL A 340 -8.27 -73.80 0.87
C VAL A 340 -8.70 -73.75 -0.61
N SER A 341 -7.76 -73.70 -1.54
CA SER A 341 -8.06 -73.73 -2.99
C SER A 341 -8.73 -75.05 -3.41
N ALA A 342 -8.26 -76.20 -2.91
CA ALA A 342 -8.85 -77.50 -3.20
C ALA A 342 -10.27 -77.64 -2.64
N LEU A 343 -10.51 -77.19 -1.41
CA LEU A 343 -11.85 -77.18 -0.80
C LEU A 343 -12.81 -76.25 -1.57
N PHE A 344 -12.33 -75.09 -2.04
CA PHE A 344 -13.13 -74.20 -2.88
C PHE A 344 -13.53 -74.85 -4.21
N LEU A 345 -12.59 -75.51 -4.90
CA LEU A 345 -12.88 -76.26 -6.13
C LEU A 345 -13.85 -77.43 -5.90
N LEU A 346 -13.68 -78.20 -4.80
CA LEU A 346 -14.61 -79.26 -4.42
C LEU A 346 -16.01 -78.72 -4.10
N SER A 347 -16.12 -77.53 -3.47
CA SER A 347 -17.41 -76.90 -3.23
C SER A 347 -18.12 -76.45 -4.52
N ILE A 348 -17.37 -75.94 -5.50
CA ILE A 348 -17.88 -75.59 -6.83
C ILE A 348 -18.37 -76.84 -7.57
N ILE A 349 -17.59 -77.93 -7.55
CA ILE A 349 -18.00 -79.21 -8.16
C ILE A 349 -19.25 -79.76 -7.47
N GLY A 350 -19.33 -79.69 -6.14
CA GLY A 350 -20.52 -80.07 -5.36
C GLY A 350 -21.76 -79.25 -5.74
N LEU A 351 -21.61 -77.93 -5.88
CA LEU A 351 -22.70 -77.06 -6.33
C LEU A 351 -23.15 -77.37 -7.76
N ILE A 352 -22.22 -77.63 -8.69
CA ILE A 352 -22.55 -78.04 -10.06
C ILE A 352 -23.31 -79.36 -10.05
N VAL A 353 -22.87 -80.37 -9.28
CA VAL A 353 -23.57 -81.65 -9.14
C VAL A 353 -24.98 -81.45 -8.56
N MET A 354 -25.14 -80.67 -7.48
CA MET A 354 -26.44 -80.36 -6.89
C MET A 354 -27.38 -79.58 -7.82
N GLN A 355 -26.82 -78.80 -8.75
CA GLN A 355 -27.58 -78.01 -9.72
C GLN A 355 -27.94 -78.83 -10.97
N CYS A 356 -27.16 -79.85 -11.31
CA CYS A 356 -27.50 -80.87 -12.32
C CYS A 356 -28.44 -81.98 -11.80
N SER A 357 -28.54 -82.18 -10.47
CA SER A 357 -29.34 -83.26 -9.87
C SER A 357 -30.74 -82.86 -9.40
N LYS A 358 -31.27 -81.70 -9.83
CA LYS A 358 -32.66 -81.28 -9.57
C LYS A 358 -33.52 -81.45 -10.82
N PRO A 359 -34.58 -82.27 -10.79
CA PRO A 359 -35.58 -82.27 -11.87
C PRO A 359 -36.37 -80.95 -11.86
N PRO A 360 -36.88 -80.49 -13.02
CA PRO A 360 -37.67 -79.27 -13.10
C PRO A 360 -39.13 -79.56 -12.72
N ASP A 361 -39.75 -78.70 -11.90
CA ASP A 361 -41.21 -78.65 -11.85
C ASP A 361 -41.78 -77.26 -11.53
N ASN A 362 -43.09 -77.13 -11.79
CA ASN A 362 -43.77 -75.91 -12.17
C ASN A 362 -44.47 -75.21 -10.99
N SER A 363 -44.33 -73.88 -10.94
CA SER A 363 -45.32 -72.96 -10.34
C SER A 363 -45.53 -73.07 -8.79
N SER A 364 -46.23 -72.17 -8.09
CA SER A 364 -47.07 -71.06 -8.53
C SER A 364 -47.15 -69.91 -7.51
N LYS A 365 -47.65 -68.76 -7.97
CA LYS A 365 -48.59 -67.82 -7.32
C LYS A 365 -48.47 -67.45 -5.82
N TYR A 366 -48.35 -66.12 -5.61
CA TYR A 366 -48.92 -65.32 -4.50
C TYR A 366 -48.35 -65.58 -3.09
N SER A 367 -48.31 -64.60 -2.17
CA SER A 367 -48.93 -63.28 -2.15
C SER A 367 -47.91 -62.13 -2.06
N ARG A 368 -48.35 -60.90 -2.38
CA ARG A 368 -47.53 -59.69 -2.22
C ARG A 368 -48.39 -58.44 -1.99
N ASP A 369 -48.58 -58.12 -0.73
CA ASP A 369 -49.06 -56.82 -0.24
C ASP A 369 -47.98 -56.21 0.67
N SER A 370 -47.90 -54.90 0.87
CA SER A 370 -48.00 -53.76 -0.06
C SER A 370 -47.57 -52.51 0.73
N ASN A 371 -46.87 -51.57 0.10
CA ASN A 371 -46.26 -50.38 0.74
C ASN A 371 -45.08 -50.76 1.70
N TYR A 372 -44.05 -49.94 1.91
CA TYR A 372 -43.83 -48.54 1.52
C TYR A 372 -42.65 -48.37 0.54
N ALA A 373 -42.57 -47.21 -0.11
CA ALA A 373 -41.51 -46.89 -1.07
C ALA A 373 -40.28 -46.24 -0.41
N ASN A 374 -39.08 -46.55 -0.92
CA ASN A 374 -38.32 -45.58 -1.72
C ASN A 374 -37.10 -46.18 -2.44
N THR A 375 -37.23 -46.29 -3.76
CA THR A 375 -36.20 -46.08 -4.80
C THR A 375 -35.31 -44.87 -4.43
N SER A 376 -34.00 -44.78 -4.67
CA SER A 376 -32.98 -45.57 -5.41
C SER A 376 -31.61 -45.30 -4.77
N GLY A 377 -30.51 -46.04 -5.00
CA GLY A 377 -30.22 -47.06 -6.03
C GLY A 377 -29.02 -46.63 -6.87
N SER A 378 -27.95 -47.45 -6.89
CA SER A 378 -26.58 -47.12 -7.37
C SER A 378 -25.87 -45.98 -6.61
N GLY A 379 -24.59 -46.07 -6.24
CA GLY A 379 -23.64 -47.19 -6.38
C GLY A 379 -22.90 -47.20 -7.72
N THR A 380 -21.71 -46.58 -7.78
CA THR A 380 -20.73 -46.81 -8.85
C THR A 380 -19.34 -46.33 -8.41
N LEU A 381 -18.34 -47.20 -8.48
CA LEU A 381 -16.97 -46.73 -8.73
C LEU A 381 -16.85 -46.42 -10.22
N CYS A 382 -16.20 -45.31 -10.56
CA CYS A 382 -15.67 -45.07 -11.91
C CYS A 382 -14.22 -44.62 -11.80
N HIS A 383 -13.30 -45.46 -12.26
CA HIS A 383 -11.88 -45.17 -12.36
C HIS A 383 -11.55 -45.01 -13.85
N SER A 384 -11.20 -43.80 -14.29
CA SER A 384 -10.98 -43.50 -15.72
C SER A 384 -9.87 -42.48 -15.94
N ILE A 385 -8.63 -42.91 -15.74
CA ILE A 385 -7.43 -42.13 -16.11
C ILE A 385 -7.27 -42.19 -17.64
N GLN A 386 -7.54 -41.08 -18.34
CA GLN A 386 -7.19 -40.94 -19.75
C GLN A 386 -5.76 -40.37 -19.88
N TYR A 387 -4.83 -41.19 -20.33
CA TYR A 387 -3.55 -40.71 -20.85
C TYR A 387 -3.75 -40.05 -22.21
N ARG A 388 -3.34 -38.79 -22.35
CA ARG A 388 -3.20 -38.13 -23.65
C ARG A 388 -1.73 -37.85 -23.90
N SER A 389 -1.14 -38.57 -24.85
CA SER A 389 0.23 -38.34 -25.29
C SER A 389 0.30 -37.06 -26.13
N GLY A 390 1.25 -36.17 -25.82
CA GLY A 390 1.47 -34.92 -26.53
C GLY A 390 2.10 -33.84 -25.64
N ASP A 391 3.30 -33.37 -26.05
CA ASP A 391 4.09 -32.25 -25.54
C ASP A 391 4.54 -32.20 -24.07
N LYS A 392 5.84 -31.94 -23.91
CA LYS A 392 6.52 -31.78 -22.63
C LYS A 392 6.28 -30.36 -22.07
N ARG A 393 5.49 -30.24 -21.01
CA ARG A 393 5.61 -29.13 -20.04
C ARG A 393 5.14 -29.59 -18.67
N TYR A 394 6.06 -29.63 -17.70
CA TYR A 394 5.72 -29.92 -16.31
C TYR A 394 5.02 -28.70 -15.71
N MET A 395 3.82 -28.91 -15.14
CA MET A 395 3.11 -27.89 -14.37
C MET A 395 2.88 -28.44 -12.96
N LEU A 396 3.65 -27.94 -11.99
CA LEU A 396 3.48 -28.29 -10.58
C LEU A 396 2.24 -27.56 -10.04
N VAL A 397 1.15 -28.30 -9.80
CA VAL A 397 -0.08 -27.76 -9.22
C VAL A 397 -0.08 -28.03 -7.71
N GLY A 398 0.16 -26.99 -6.91
CA GLY A 398 0.05 -27.06 -5.45
C GLY A 398 -1.40 -27.25 -4.97
N PRO A 399 -1.62 -27.76 -3.75
CA PRO A 399 -2.96 -28.05 -3.25
C PRO A 399 -3.74 -26.78 -2.88
N ARG A 400 -4.91 -26.61 -3.50
CA ARG A 400 -6.08 -25.84 -3.05
C ARG A 400 -5.82 -24.48 -2.35
N MET A 401 -5.90 -23.39 -3.11
CA MET A 401 -6.44 -22.14 -2.57
C MET A 401 -7.98 -22.17 -2.52
N SER A 402 -8.57 -21.35 -1.65
CA SER A 402 -10.01 -21.32 -1.37
C SER A 402 -10.84 -20.70 -2.50
N ILE A 403 -12.06 -21.20 -2.69
CA ILE A 403 -13.09 -20.60 -3.54
C ILE A 403 -13.59 -19.33 -2.83
N GLY A 404 -13.49 -18.15 -3.46
CA GLY A 404 -13.85 -16.92 -2.74
C GLY A 404 -13.72 -15.58 -3.44
N SER A 405 -13.90 -15.46 -4.76
CA SER A 405 -14.30 -14.18 -5.37
C SER A 405 -14.77 -14.33 -6.82
N ALA A 406 -16.03 -14.01 -7.09
CA ALA A 406 -16.54 -13.82 -8.44
C ALA A 406 -16.33 -12.36 -8.88
N ILE A 407 -16.06 -12.13 -10.16
CA ILE A 407 -15.87 -10.76 -10.68
C ILE A 407 -17.21 -10.02 -10.63
N VAL A 408 -17.29 -8.96 -9.83
CA VAL A 408 -18.41 -8.01 -9.83
C VAL A 408 -18.09 -6.89 -10.83
N PRO A 409 -18.89 -6.70 -11.91
CA PRO A 409 -18.74 -5.55 -12.78
C PRO A 409 -19.32 -4.30 -12.11
N GLY A 410 -18.47 -3.31 -11.83
CA GLY A 410 -18.86 -2.03 -11.23
C GLY A 410 -18.42 -1.88 -9.78
N SER A 411 -17.23 -1.33 -9.57
CA SER A 411 -16.73 -0.89 -8.27
C SER A 411 -15.95 0.42 -8.44
N ASN A 412 -16.64 1.54 -8.22
CA ASN A 412 -16.01 2.86 -8.12
C ASN A 412 -15.68 3.11 -6.64
N GLY A 413 -14.46 2.77 -6.21
CA GLY A 413 -14.08 2.79 -4.79
C GLY A 413 -12.60 3.05 -4.57
N ASN A 414 -12.20 4.33 -4.56
CA ASN A 414 -10.83 4.76 -4.27
C ASN A 414 -10.51 4.71 -2.77
N THR A 415 -10.50 3.50 -2.18
CA THR A 415 -10.08 3.30 -0.78
C THR A 415 -9.31 1.97 -0.63
N LEU A 416 -7.99 2.05 -0.47
CA LEU A 416 -7.19 0.93 0.04
C LEU A 416 -7.37 0.84 1.56
N VAL A 417 -8.25 -0.07 2.01
CA VAL A 417 -8.42 -0.41 3.43
C VAL A 417 -7.68 -1.71 3.71
N VAL A 418 -6.64 -1.65 4.56
CA VAL A 418 -6.01 -2.86 5.11
C VAL A 418 -7.00 -3.53 6.06
N PRO A 419 -7.38 -4.81 5.86
CA PRO A 419 -8.41 -5.46 6.67
C PRO A 419 -7.89 -5.83 8.06
N ASP A 420 -8.35 -5.12 9.10
CA ASP A 420 -8.03 -5.44 10.50
C ASP A 420 -8.74 -6.73 10.94
N HIS A 421 -8.00 -7.84 10.97
CA HIS A 421 -8.52 -9.17 11.25
C HIS A 421 -8.45 -9.55 12.74
N ARG A 422 -8.84 -8.64 13.63
CA ARG A 422 -8.99 -8.91 15.08
C ARG A 422 -10.31 -8.39 15.68
N ARG A 423 -11.36 -9.22 15.62
CA ARG A 423 -12.37 -9.26 16.70
C ARG A 423 -12.58 -10.67 17.22
N ARG A 424 -12.54 -10.79 18.56
CA ARG A 424 -12.73 -12.03 19.31
C ARG A 424 -14.15 -12.56 19.14
N ILE A 425 -14.29 -13.88 19.11
CA ILE A 425 -15.56 -14.53 19.45
C ILE A 425 -15.75 -14.42 20.97
N SER A 426 -16.82 -13.77 21.39
CA SER A 426 -17.34 -13.83 22.76
C SER A 426 -18.84 -14.08 22.68
N GLY A 427 -19.23 -15.35 22.66
CA GLY A 427 -20.63 -15.76 22.68
C GLY A 427 -21.19 -15.67 24.09
N GLU A 428 -22.11 -14.74 24.31
CA GLU A 428 -22.87 -14.62 25.55
C GLU A 428 -24.18 -15.42 25.40
N VAL A 429 -24.34 -16.48 26.21
CA VAL A 429 -25.53 -17.35 26.17
C VAL A 429 -26.48 -16.96 27.30
N ARG A 430 -27.73 -16.68 26.95
CA ARG A 430 -28.82 -16.51 27.92
C ARG A 430 -29.14 -17.83 28.61
N ASN A 431 -28.89 -17.91 29.92
CA ASN A 431 -29.91 -18.04 30.97
C ASN A 431 -29.26 -18.07 32.36
#